data_AF-D0MUB9-F1
#
_entry.id   AF-D0MUB9-F1
#
_cell.length_a   1.000
_cell.length_b   1.000
_cell.length_c   1.000
_cell.angle_alpha   90.00
_cell.angle_beta   90.00
_cell.angle_gamma   90.00
#
_symmetry.space_group_name_H-M   'P 1'
#
loop_
_entity.id
_entity.type
_entity.pdbx_description
1 polymer ?
#
loop_
_entity_poly.entity_id
_entity_poly.type
_entity_poly.pdbx_seq_one_letter_code
_entity_poly.pdbx_strand_id
1 'polypeptide(L)'
;MILTTTGRLGLGTTSPSAPLHVPGSNSFVFGAGGTTVYRLRTDSGATESALGPITYSVAGIFGGYIACTAMAMTSDRRLKKNIQSCPIDRVKRLYDSCEVKLYDWIESENKPGQEIALNQLSNSSTLITVEYRLII
;
A
#
# COMPACT_ATOMS: atom_id res chain seq x y z
N MET A 1 -7.47 -26.18 8.79
CA MET A 1 -6.98 -26.12 7.38
C MET A 1 -7.61 -27.28 6.63
N ILE A 2 -8.01 -27.07 5.37
CA ILE A 2 -8.46 -28.14 4.47
C ILE A 2 -7.77 -28.01 3.12
N LEU A 3 -7.43 -29.13 2.50
CA LEU A 3 -7.11 -29.22 1.08
C LEU A 3 -8.25 -30.00 0.42
N THR A 4 -9.02 -29.36 -0.45
CA THR A 4 -10.14 -30.02 -1.14
C THR A 4 -9.63 -31.02 -2.18
N THR A 5 -10.48 -31.97 -2.57
CA THR A 5 -10.19 -32.88 -3.69
C THR A 5 -10.00 -32.14 -5.02
N THR A 6 -10.45 -30.89 -5.11
CA THR A 6 -10.25 -29.99 -6.25
C THR A 6 -8.99 -29.13 -6.13
N GLY A 7 -8.11 -29.39 -5.16
CA GLY A 7 -6.81 -28.73 -5.03
C GLY A 7 -6.84 -27.32 -4.43
N ARG A 8 -7.90 -26.97 -3.68
CA ARG A 8 -8.01 -25.65 -3.03
C ARG A 8 -7.63 -25.72 -1.56
N LEU A 9 -6.82 -24.77 -1.09
CA LEU A 9 -6.38 -24.65 0.29
C LEU A 9 -7.25 -23.64 1.06
N GLY A 10 -8.01 -24.13 2.03
CA GLY A 10 -8.78 -23.30 2.97
C GLY A 10 -8.11 -23.22 4.34
N LEU A 11 -7.86 -22.01 4.85
CA LEU A 11 -7.42 -21.79 6.22
C LEU A 11 -8.57 -21.17 7.01
N GLY A 12 -9.21 -21.96 7.88
CA GLY A 12 -10.39 -21.52 8.65
C GLY A 12 -11.71 -21.60 7.87
N THR A 13 -11.74 -22.27 6.73
CA THR A 13 -12.97 -22.57 5.96
C THR A 13 -12.91 -23.97 5.37
N THR A 14 -14.07 -24.62 5.24
CA THR A 14 -14.25 -25.89 4.53
C THR A 14 -14.69 -25.70 3.08
N SER A 15 -15.09 -24.47 2.69
CA SER A 15 -15.64 -24.14 1.37
C SER A 15 -14.83 -22.99 0.73
N PRO A 16 -13.61 -23.24 0.23
CA PRO A 16 -12.76 -22.21 -0.35
C PRO A 16 -13.28 -21.68 -1.70
N SER A 17 -13.46 -20.35 -1.82
CA SER A 17 -13.92 -19.67 -3.05
C SER A 17 -12.81 -19.42 -4.07
N ALA A 18 -11.55 -19.47 -3.64
CA ALA A 18 -10.34 -19.31 -4.44
C ALA A 18 -9.36 -20.46 -4.18
N PRO A 19 -8.31 -20.64 -5.02
CA PRO A 19 -7.28 -21.66 -4.80
C PRO A 19 -6.62 -21.59 -3.41
N LEU A 20 -6.47 -20.39 -2.85
CA LEU A 20 -6.14 -20.14 -1.45
C LEU A 20 -7.21 -19.22 -0.86
N HIS A 21 -7.88 -19.64 0.22
CA HIS A 21 -8.92 -18.84 0.89
C HIS A 21 -8.71 -18.81 2.41
N VAL A 22 -8.59 -17.60 2.96
CA VAL A 22 -8.51 -17.32 4.40
C VAL A 22 -9.60 -16.29 4.74
N PRO A 23 -10.80 -16.70 5.19
CA PRO A 23 -11.88 -15.74 5.47
C PRO A 23 -11.70 -15.01 6.81
N GLY A 24 -10.87 -15.55 7.70
CA GLY A 24 -10.60 -14.98 9.02
C GLY A 24 -9.51 -13.93 9.00
N SER A 25 -9.39 -13.21 10.11
CA SER A 25 -8.34 -12.23 10.33
C SER A 25 -7.74 -12.38 11.73
N ASN A 26 -6.47 -12.02 11.86
CA ASN A 26 -5.72 -12.01 13.11
C ASN A 26 -5.47 -10.59 13.56
N SER A 27 -5.41 -10.39 14.87
CA SER A 27 -5.05 -9.11 15.47
C SER A 27 -3.55 -8.85 15.31
N PHE A 28 -3.16 -7.72 14.73
CA PHE A 28 -1.79 -7.23 14.68
C PHE A 28 -1.70 -5.86 15.35
N VAL A 29 -0.61 -5.63 16.09
CA VAL A 29 -0.38 -4.41 16.87
C VAL A 29 0.79 -3.63 16.26
N PHE A 30 0.52 -2.40 15.81
CA PHE A 30 1.58 -1.46 15.43
C PHE A 30 1.98 -0.56 16.59
N GLY A 31 3.26 -0.20 16.66
CA GLY A 31 3.74 0.82 17.60
C GLY A 31 3.94 0.34 19.04
N ALA A 32 4.11 -0.97 19.26
CA ALA A 32 4.58 -1.51 20.54
C ALA A 32 6.01 -1.02 20.82
N GLY A 33 6.16 0.19 21.35
CA GLY A 33 7.47 0.81 21.63
C GLY A 33 7.49 2.32 21.82
N GLY A 34 6.44 3.08 21.50
CA GLY A 34 6.39 4.54 21.76
C GLY A 34 5.95 5.40 20.58
N THR A 35 5.62 6.66 20.90
CA THR A 35 4.77 7.61 20.16
C THR A 35 5.17 7.84 18.71
N THR A 36 4.37 7.29 17.80
CA THR A 36 4.29 7.70 16.40
C THR A 36 2.81 7.88 16.07
N VAL A 37 2.45 8.99 15.44
CA VAL A 37 1.08 9.23 15.00
C VAL A 37 0.78 8.26 13.87
N TYR A 38 0.04 7.19 14.16
CA TYR A 38 -0.40 6.26 13.13
C TYR A 38 -1.79 6.64 12.66
N ARG A 39 -1.92 6.92 11.36
CA ARG A 39 -3.20 7.02 10.67
C ARG A 39 -3.34 5.82 9.75
N LEU A 40 -4.10 4.82 10.19
CA LEU A 40 -4.48 3.69 9.34
C LEU A 40 -5.96 3.80 9.03
N ARG A 41 -6.29 3.81 7.73
CA ARG A 41 -7.67 3.67 7.27
C ARG A 41 -7.99 2.20 7.16
N THR A 42 -8.96 1.77 7.94
CA THR A 42 -9.61 0.46 7.82
C THR A 42 -10.96 0.63 7.12
N ASP A 43 -11.57 -0.49 6.75
CA ASP A 43 -12.97 -0.56 6.30
C ASP A 43 -13.96 0.02 7.32
N SER A 44 -13.58 0.01 8.60
CA SER A 44 -14.36 0.47 9.74
C SER A 44 -14.13 1.96 10.08
N GLY A 45 -13.24 2.65 9.35
CA GLY A 45 -12.89 4.05 9.56
C GLY A 45 -11.39 4.30 9.71
N ALA A 46 -11.02 5.56 9.96
CA ALA A 46 -9.65 5.91 10.32
C ALA A 46 -9.45 5.67 11.82
N THR A 47 -8.53 4.78 12.19
CA THR A 47 -8.03 4.71 13.56
C THR A 47 -6.81 5.64 13.62
N GLU A 48 -6.96 6.73 14.37
CA GLU A 48 -5.90 7.68 14.65
C GLU A 48 -5.53 7.54 16.12
N SER A 49 -4.27 7.19 16.41
CA SER A 49 -3.75 7.20 17.77
C SER A 49 -2.50 8.07 17.82
N ALA A 50 -2.55 9.07 18.69
CA ALA A 50 -1.39 9.91 19.02
C ALA A 50 -0.65 9.43 20.28
N LEU A 51 -1.23 8.49 21.05
CA LEU A 51 -0.83 8.19 22.43
C LEU A 51 -0.57 6.71 22.73
N GLY A 52 -0.70 5.80 21.76
CA GLY A 52 -0.50 4.37 22.04
C GLY A 52 -0.63 3.44 20.85
N PRO A 53 -0.27 2.16 21.03
CA PRO A 53 -0.33 1.15 19.98
C PRO A 53 -1.76 0.98 19.46
N ILE A 54 -1.87 0.69 18.17
CA ILE A 54 -3.15 0.41 17.51
C ILE A 54 -3.22 -1.06 17.11
N THR A 55 -4.39 -1.64 17.33
CA THR A 55 -4.68 -3.05 17.06
C THR A 55 -5.67 -3.15 15.92
N TYR A 56 -5.39 -3.99 14.93
CA TYR A 56 -6.28 -4.17 13.78
C TYR A 56 -6.21 -5.60 13.23
N SER A 57 -7.25 -5.97 12.50
CA SER A 57 -7.41 -7.32 11.97
C SER A 57 -6.82 -7.45 10.56
N VAL A 58 -5.95 -8.44 10.35
CA VAL A 58 -5.33 -8.76 9.05
C VAL A 58 -5.61 -10.19 8.61
N ALA A 59 -5.86 -10.39 7.32
CA ALA A 59 -5.99 -11.73 6.74
C ALA A 59 -4.63 -12.45 6.58
N GLY A 60 -3.51 -11.71 6.57
CA GLY A 60 -2.17 -12.28 6.46
C GLY A 60 -1.06 -11.31 6.92
N ILE A 61 0.02 -11.86 7.46
CA ILE A 61 1.24 -11.15 7.87
C ILE A 61 2.41 -11.74 7.09
N PHE A 62 3.17 -10.90 6.41
CA PHE A 62 4.32 -11.30 5.61
C PHE A 62 5.57 -10.62 6.16
N GLY A 63 6.56 -11.41 6.60
CA GLY A 63 7.81 -10.90 7.16
C GLY A 63 8.83 -10.41 6.11
N GLY A 64 8.45 -10.38 4.84
CA GLY A 64 9.31 -10.02 3.72
C GLY A 64 8.51 -9.51 2.52
N TYR A 65 9.19 -9.28 1.39
CA TYR A 65 8.57 -8.74 0.19
C TYR A 65 7.44 -9.63 -0.33
N ILE A 66 6.34 -8.98 -0.70
CA ILE A 66 5.25 -9.62 -1.44
C ILE A 66 5.49 -9.33 -2.91
N ALA A 67 6.05 -10.30 -3.63
CA ALA A 67 6.18 -10.24 -5.09
C ALA A 67 4.91 -10.82 -5.73
N CYS A 68 4.26 -10.04 -6.59
CA CYS A 68 3.11 -10.50 -7.38
C CYS A 68 3.06 -9.73 -8.70
N THR A 69 2.48 -10.34 -9.74
CA THR A 69 2.42 -9.72 -11.07
C THR A 69 1.46 -8.54 -11.11
N ALA A 70 0.35 -8.59 -10.36
CA ALA A 70 -0.62 -7.52 -10.28
C ALA A 70 -1.42 -7.61 -8.98
N MET A 71 -1.77 -6.45 -8.41
CA MET A 71 -2.70 -6.33 -7.30
C MET A 71 -3.98 -5.64 -7.76
N ALA A 72 -5.12 -6.29 -7.57
CA ALA A 72 -6.42 -5.68 -7.82
C ALA A 72 -6.87 -4.89 -6.59
N MET A 73 -6.91 -3.57 -6.69
CA MET A 73 -7.44 -2.67 -5.65
C MET A 73 -8.86 -2.24 -6.06
N THR A 74 -9.88 -2.78 -5.40
CA THR A 74 -11.26 -2.44 -5.71
C THR A 74 -11.62 -1.07 -5.13
N SER A 75 -12.27 -0.23 -5.93
CA SER A 75 -12.80 1.05 -5.49
C SER A 75 -14.30 1.11 -5.72
N ASP A 76 -15.10 0.88 -4.68
CA ASP A 76 -16.55 0.91 -4.78
C ASP A 76 -17.08 2.35 -4.76
N ARG A 77 -17.73 2.78 -5.84
CA ARG A 77 -18.34 4.12 -5.94
C ARG A 77 -19.47 4.33 -4.93
N ARG A 78 -20.20 3.28 -4.53
CA ARG A 78 -21.32 3.36 -3.57
C ARG A 78 -20.84 3.79 -2.18
N LEU A 79 -19.57 3.55 -1.86
CA LEU A 79 -18.94 3.93 -0.61
C LEU A 79 -18.34 5.35 -0.64
N LYS A 80 -18.54 6.11 -1.73
CA LYS A 80 -18.02 7.47 -1.90
C LYS A 80 -19.16 8.48 -1.94
N LYS A 81 -19.00 9.60 -1.25
CA LYS A 81 -19.97 10.72 -1.22
C LYS A 81 -19.29 12.04 -1.66
N ASN A 82 -20.10 13.01 -2.09
CA ASN A 82 -19.65 14.36 -2.49
C ASN A 82 -18.52 14.36 -3.54
N ILE A 83 -18.65 13.51 -4.55
CA ILE A 83 -17.69 13.44 -5.67
C ILE A 83 -17.88 14.70 -6.52
N GLN A 84 -16.91 15.60 -6.48
CA GLN A 84 -16.91 16.87 -7.21
C GLN A 84 -15.59 17.05 -7.96
N SER A 85 -15.60 17.89 -9.00
CA SER A 85 -14.38 18.31 -9.68
C SER A 85 -13.41 18.94 -8.69
N CYS A 86 -12.15 18.53 -8.75
CA CYS A 86 -11.09 19.12 -7.93
C CYS A 86 -10.58 20.39 -8.63
N PRO A 87 -10.60 21.57 -7.98
CA PRO A 87 -9.99 22.77 -8.54
C PRO A 87 -8.51 22.54 -8.85
N ILE A 88 -8.06 23.01 -10.01
CA ILE A 88 -6.70 22.75 -10.50
C ILE A 88 -5.63 23.20 -9.50
N ASP A 89 -5.86 24.28 -8.75
CA ASP A 89 -4.91 24.79 -7.75
C ASP A 89 -4.66 23.81 -6.62
N ARG A 90 -5.64 22.96 -6.27
CA ARG A 90 -5.47 21.90 -5.26
C ARG A 90 -4.59 20.77 -5.80
N VAL A 91 -4.65 20.50 -7.09
CA VAL A 91 -3.78 19.53 -7.78
C VAL A 91 -2.37 20.09 -7.93
N LYS A 92 -2.24 21.37 -8.34
CA LYS A 92 -0.93 22.04 -8.46
C LYS A 92 -0.18 22.07 -7.14
N ARG A 93 -0.83 22.44 -6.04
CA ARG A 93 -0.19 22.40 -4.71
C ARG A 93 0.36 21.02 -4.33
N LEU A 94 -0.28 19.94 -4.79
CA LEU A 94 0.24 18.59 -4.56
C LEU A 94 1.54 18.38 -5.35
N TYR A 95 1.54 18.70 -6.64
CA TYR A 95 2.75 18.61 -7.47
C TYR A 95 3.87 19.53 -7.01
N ASP A 96 3.57 20.78 -6.66
CA ASP A 96 4.54 21.77 -6.19
C ASP A 96 5.15 21.37 -4.85
N SER A 97 4.45 20.54 -4.05
CA SER A 97 4.98 19.99 -2.80
C SER A 97 5.84 18.74 -2.98
N CYS A 98 5.82 18.11 -4.15
CA CYS A 98 6.60 16.93 -4.45
C CYS A 98 8.01 17.33 -4.90
N GLU A 99 9.01 16.96 -4.10
CA GLU A 99 10.41 17.08 -4.53
C GLU A 99 10.78 15.89 -5.41
N VAL A 100 10.85 16.13 -6.72
CA VAL A 100 11.24 15.12 -7.72
C VAL A 100 12.75 15.15 -7.92
N LYS A 101 13.38 13.96 -7.89
CA LYS A 101 14.82 13.78 -8.14
C LYS A 101 15.04 12.93 -9.38
N LEU A 102 16.07 13.28 -10.13
CA LEU A 102 16.63 12.43 -11.16
C LEU A 102 17.83 11.69 -10.59
N TYR A 103 17.97 10.42 -10.94
CA TYR A 103 19.13 9.64 -10.56
C TYR A 103 19.54 8.67 -11.67
N ASP A 104 20.82 8.40 -11.70
CA ASP A 104 21.43 7.33 -12.48
C ASP A 104 21.66 6.14 -11.56
N TRP A 105 21.38 4.93 -12.06
CA TRP A 105 21.83 3.74 -11.33
C TRP A 105 23.36 3.68 -11.36
N ILE A 106 23.95 3.25 -10.25
CA ILE A 106 25.41 3.03 -10.14
C ILE A 106 25.92 2.08 -11.23
N GLU A 107 25.05 1.23 -11.79
CA GLU A 107 25.32 0.30 -12.89
C GLU A 107 24.50 0.59 -14.18
N SER A 108 24.28 1.87 -14.52
CA SER A 108 23.50 2.27 -15.71
C SER A 108 24.30 2.39 -17.02
N GLU A 109 25.57 1.97 -17.08
CA GLU A 109 26.45 2.20 -18.25
C GLU A 109 25.84 1.75 -19.60
N ASN A 110 24.93 0.76 -19.58
CA ASN A 110 24.22 0.26 -20.77
C ASN A 110 22.70 0.57 -20.79
N LYS A 111 22.21 1.41 -19.89
CA LYS A 111 20.80 1.83 -19.79
C LYS A 111 20.70 3.34 -20.02
N PRO A 112 20.41 3.80 -21.25
CA PRO A 112 20.28 5.23 -21.52
C PRO A 112 19.04 5.80 -20.80
N GLY A 113 19.23 6.88 -20.05
CA GLY A 113 18.17 7.65 -19.40
C GLY A 113 18.29 7.70 -17.88
N GLN A 114 17.85 8.81 -17.30
CA GLN A 114 17.76 8.99 -15.85
C GLN A 114 16.40 8.51 -15.35
N GLU A 115 16.38 7.85 -14.19
CA GLU A 115 15.14 7.50 -13.50
C GLU A 115 14.67 8.62 -12.59
N ILE A 116 13.38 8.57 -12.25
CA ILE A 116 12.69 9.58 -11.45
C ILE A 116 12.34 8.96 -10.09
N ALA A 117 12.67 9.68 -9.03
CA ALA A 117 12.23 9.36 -7.67
C ALA A 117 11.53 10.56 -7.03
N LEU A 118 10.65 10.27 -6.07
CA LEU A 118 10.14 11.27 -5.14
C LEU A 118 10.95 11.20 -3.84
N ASN A 119 11.36 12.37 -3.35
CA ASN A 119 11.93 12.49 -2.02
C ASN A 119 10.78 12.65 -1.03
N GLN A 120 10.61 11.69 -0.12
CA GLN A 120 9.41 11.63 0.73
C GLN A 120 9.43 12.63 1.90
N LEU A 121 10.59 13.16 2.28
CA LEU A 121 10.74 14.14 3.37
C LEU A 121 11.97 15.03 3.09
N SER A 122 11.88 16.32 3.39
CA SER A 122 12.96 17.31 3.14
C SER A 122 14.31 16.97 3.77
N ASN A 123 14.35 16.03 4.73
CA ASN A 123 15.54 15.60 5.47
C ASN A 123 15.82 14.08 5.38
N SER A 124 15.16 13.34 4.48
CA SER A 124 15.40 11.90 4.30
C SER A 124 16.31 11.65 3.10
N SER A 125 17.26 10.72 3.25
CA SER A 125 18.09 10.20 2.14
C SER A 125 17.38 9.11 1.34
N THR A 126 16.17 8.72 1.75
CA THR A 126 15.39 7.66 1.09
C THR A 126 14.64 8.21 -0.12
N LEU A 127 15.11 7.85 -1.30
CA LEU A 127 14.39 8.01 -2.55
C LEU A 127 13.37 6.87 -2.70
N ILE A 128 12.13 7.22 -3.02
CA ILE A 128 11.13 6.23 -3.44
C ILE A 128 11.02 6.33 -4.96
N THR A 129 11.49 5.30 -5.65
CA THR A 129 11.30 5.13 -7.09
C THR A 129 9.81 5.13 -7.37
N VAL A 130 9.41 6.00 -8.29
CA VAL A 130 8.05 6.02 -8.78
C VAL A 130 8.05 5.43 -10.18
N GLU A 131 7.71 4.15 -10.29
CA GLU A 131 7.59 3.52 -11.60
C GLU A 131 6.33 4.03 -12.31
N TYR A 132 6.51 5.04 -13.16
CA TYR A 132 5.58 5.34 -14.25
C TYR A 132 6.23 4.95 -15.57
N ARG A 133 5.84 3.81 -16.16
CA ARG A 133 5.97 3.68 -17.62
C ARG A 133 4.87 4.52 -18.26
N LEU A 134 5.21 5.74 -18.70
CA LEU A 134 4.37 6.42 -19.69
C LEU A 134 4.38 5.56 -20.96
N ILE A 135 3.27 4.89 -21.24
CA ILE A 135 2.97 4.43 -22.60
C ILE A 135 2.42 5.66 -23.31
N ILE A 136 3.26 6.29 -24.13
CA ILE A 136 2.85 7.29 -25.12
C ILE A 136 2.58 6.56 -26.44
#